data_AF-A0A3C1F9G9-F1
#
_entry.id   AF-A0A3C1F9G9-F1
#
_cell.length_a   1.000
_cell.length_b   1.000
_cell.length_c   1.000
_cell.angle_alpha   90.00
_cell.angle_beta   90.00
_cell.angle_gamma   90.00
#
_symmetry.space_group_name_H-M   'P 1'
#
loop_
_entity.id
_entity.type
_entity.pdbx_description
1 polymer ?
#
loop_
_entity_poly.entity_id
_entity_poly.type
_entity_poly.pdbx_seq_one_letter_code
_entity_poly.pdbx_strand_id
1 'polypeptide(L)'
;MLKAILYIVVILAVIGGAIAGFHQYRVARHNQKDLSAFAGEQIPYTGKLGKVLVMYYSLTGHTQNIAEQIAHFTGGDLYRIQTQETFKLGPTFYAQVKKQLKTHEYPTLAEGAPDMSAYDVIFVGAPIWWYTAATPVWQFWQEADFKGKKVVPFSTQGSNYGSYFEDFKKQAKNAQVLEGAAFNNVGDKYRQAETNKLVSWLNGLK
;
A
#
# COMPACT_ATOMS: atom_id res chain seq x y z
N MET A 1 32.01 -8.86 -36.76
CA MET A 1 31.16 -7.81 -36.17
C MET A 1 29.93 -8.35 -35.45
N LEU A 2 29.11 -9.23 -36.05
CA LEU A 2 27.90 -9.79 -35.41
C LEU A 2 28.16 -10.56 -34.09
N LYS A 3 29.23 -11.37 -34.01
CA LYS A 3 29.61 -12.10 -32.78
C LYS A 3 29.98 -11.17 -31.62
N ALA A 4 30.66 -10.05 -31.90
CA ALA A 4 31.02 -9.07 -30.88
C ALA A 4 29.78 -8.35 -30.31
N ILE A 5 28.82 -8.00 -31.18
CA ILE A 5 27.53 -7.44 -30.77
C ILE A 5 26.77 -8.43 -29.89
N LEU A 6 26.73 -9.71 -30.28
CA LEU A 6 26.09 -10.76 -29.49
C LEU A 6 26.73 -10.91 -28.09
N TYR A 7 28.07 -10.91 -27.99
CA TYR A 7 28.74 -10.98 -26.70
C TYR A 7 28.44 -9.77 -25.81
N ILE A 8 28.38 -8.56 -26.36
CA ILE A 8 28.02 -7.35 -25.61
C ILE A 8 26.59 -7.47 -25.08
N VAL A 9 25.64 -7.92 -25.90
CA VAL A 9 24.24 -8.11 -25.48
C VAL A 9 24.14 -9.14 -24.34
N VAL A 10 24.87 -10.26 -24.44
CA VAL A 10 24.90 -11.29 -23.39
C VAL A 10 25.50 -10.73 -22.09
N ILE A 11 26.61 -10.00 -22.17
CA ILE A 11 27.25 -9.38 -20.99
C ILE A 11 26.30 -8.38 -20.32
N LEU A 12 25.65 -7.52 -21.10
CA LEU A 12 24.68 -6.56 -20.56
C LEU A 12 23.48 -7.25 -19.90
N ALA A 13 22.98 -8.35 -20.48
CA ALA A 13 21.92 -9.15 -19.88
C ALA A 13 22.37 -9.78 -18.54
N VAL A 14 23.60 -10.32 -18.48
CA VAL A 14 24.17 -10.89 -17.25
C VAL A 14 24.33 -9.82 -16.17
N ILE A 15 24.88 -8.65 -16.51
CA ILE A 15 25.04 -7.53 -15.58
C ILE A 15 23.68 -7.04 -15.09
N GLY A 16 22.71 -6.84 -16.00
CA GLY A 16 21.35 -6.43 -15.64
C GLY A 16 20.68 -7.44 -14.70
N GLY A 17 20.84 -8.74 -14.98
CA GLY A 17 20.37 -9.82 -14.11
C GLY A 17 21.03 -9.79 -12.73
N ALA A 18 22.34 -9.58 -12.65
CA ALA A 18 23.07 -9.48 -11.38
C ALA A 18 22.61 -8.27 -10.54
N ILE A 19 22.42 -7.11 -11.17
CA ILE A 19 21.90 -5.89 -10.50
C ILE A 19 20.49 -6.13 -9.96
N ALA A 20 19.60 -6.68 -10.78
CA ALA A 20 18.24 -7.00 -10.37
C ALA A 20 18.23 -8.02 -9.21
N GLY A 21 19.05 -9.07 -9.31
CA GLY A 21 19.21 -10.08 -8.26
C GLY A 21 19.72 -9.50 -6.95
N PHE A 22 20.75 -8.65 -7.01
CA PHE A 22 21.29 -7.97 -5.83
C PHE A 22 20.27 -7.02 -5.19
N HIS A 23 19.50 -6.28 -6.00
CA HIS A 23 18.42 -5.42 -5.49
C HIS A 23 17.36 -6.24 -4.75
N GLN A 24 16.88 -7.34 -5.34
CA GLN A 24 15.89 -8.24 -4.72
C GLN A 24 16.43 -8.86 -3.43
N TYR A 25 17.69 -9.29 -3.41
CA TYR A 25 18.34 -9.81 -2.21
C TYR A 25 18.38 -8.77 -1.08
N ARG A 26 18.75 -7.52 -1.39
CA ARG A 26 18.79 -6.42 -0.42
C ARG A 26 17.40 -6.13 0.15
N VAL A 27 16.37 -6.10 -0.70
CA VAL A 27 14.97 -5.90 -0.27
C VAL A 27 14.52 -7.05 0.61
N ALA A 28 14.78 -8.31 0.22
CA ALA A 28 14.42 -9.48 1.02
C ALA A 28 15.09 -9.49 2.41
N ARG A 29 16.39 -9.14 2.47
CA ARG A 29 17.13 -8.99 3.73
C ARG A 29 16.57 -7.89 4.62
N HIS A 30 16.22 -6.75 4.04
CA HIS A 30 15.58 -5.66 4.78
C HIS A 30 14.23 -6.09 5.35
N ASN A 31 13.36 -6.69 4.54
CA ASN A 31 12.05 -7.18 4.98
C ASN A 31 12.19 -8.22 6.11
N GLN A 32 13.16 -9.13 5.99
CA GLN A 32 13.44 -10.12 7.04
C GLN A 32 13.87 -9.43 8.34
N LYS A 33 14.75 -8.43 8.27
CA LYS A 33 15.21 -7.69 9.46
C LYS A 33 14.04 -6.95 10.10
N ASP A 34 13.22 -6.28 9.32
CA ASP A 34 12.07 -5.51 9.80
C ASP A 34 11.04 -6.41 10.49
N LEU A 35 10.78 -7.59 9.93
CA LEU A 35 9.83 -8.55 10.51
C LEU A 35 10.42 -9.39 11.66
N SER A 36 11.74 -9.41 11.84
CA SER A 36 12.35 -10.19 12.93
C SER A 36 11.92 -9.72 14.32
N ALA A 37 11.61 -8.43 14.48
CA ALA A 37 11.08 -7.86 15.72
C ALA A 37 9.66 -8.32 16.06
N PHE A 38 8.95 -8.90 15.09
CA PHE A 38 7.57 -9.36 15.21
C PHE A 38 7.44 -10.88 15.08
N ALA A 39 8.57 -11.60 15.03
CA ALA A 39 8.58 -13.06 14.99
C ALA A 39 8.14 -13.65 16.34
N GLY A 40 7.53 -14.83 16.31
CA GLY A 40 7.12 -15.56 17.50
C GLY A 40 5.60 -15.71 17.63
N GLU A 41 5.14 -15.76 18.87
CA GLU A 41 3.74 -15.98 19.22
C GLU A 41 2.83 -14.83 18.76
N GLN A 42 1.53 -15.13 18.65
CA GLN A 42 0.51 -14.16 18.27
C GLN A 42 0.42 -13.03 19.29
N ILE A 43 0.51 -11.79 18.83
CA ILE A 43 0.25 -10.62 19.66
C ILE A 43 -1.27 -10.42 19.75
N PRO A 44 -1.86 -10.34 20.96
CA PRO A 44 -3.29 -10.07 21.08
C PRO A 44 -3.60 -8.62 20.72
N TYR A 45 -4.72 -8.42 20.03
CA TYR A 45 -5.28 -7.08 19.84
C TYR A 45 -5.94 -6.59 21.14
N THR A 46 -5.57 -5.38 21.57
CA THR A 46 -6.07 -4.76 22.81
C THR A 46 -6.56 -3.32 22.58
N GLY A 47 -6.53 -2.85 21.33
CA GLY A 47 -6.94 -1.50 20.97
C GLY A 47 -8.44 -1.26 21.16
N LYS A 48 -8.81 0.01 21.33
CA LYS A 48 -10.20 0.48 21.37
C LYS A 48 -10.35 1.66 20.42
N LEU A 49 -10.60 1.36 19.15
CA LEU A 49 -10.68 2.37 18.09
C LEU A 49 -12.11 2.88 17.82
N GLY A 50 -13.12 2.38 18.54
CA GLY A 50 -14.51 2.72 18.29
C GLY A 50 -15.02 2.10 16.99
N LYS A 51 -15.91 2.78 16.28
CA LYS A 51 -16.43 2.32 14.98
C LYS A 51 -15.41 2.63 13.88
N VAL A 52 -14.90 1.58 13.25
CA VAL A 52 -13.82 1.66 12.25
C VAL A 52 -14.37 1.47 10.84
N LEU A 53 -13.91 2.31 9.90
CA LEU A 53 -14.04 2.08 8.46
C LEU A 53 -12.67 1.82 7.86
N VAL A 54 -12.53 0.76 7.06
CA VAL A 54 -11.29 0.43 6.34
C VAL A 54 -11.52 0.59 4.84
N MET A 55 -11.03 1.70 4.30
CA MET A 55 -11.11 2.01 2.88
C MET A 55 -9.81 1.60 2.20
N TYR A 56 -9.90 0.92 1.06
CA TYR A 56 -8.69 0.48 0.36
C TYR A 56 -8.90 0.29 -1.14
N TYR A 57 -7.85 0.51 -1.92
CA TYR A 57 -7.76 0.00 -3.29
C TYR A 57 -6.88 -1.25 -3.32
N SER A 58 -7.19 -2.23 -4.17
CA SER A 58 -6.28 -3.35 -4.42
C SER A 58 -6.46 -3.92 -5.82
N LEU A 59 -5.34 -4.06 -6.55
CA LEU A 59 -5.31 -4.69 -7.86
C LEU A 59 -5.00 -6.18 -7.79
N THR A 60 -4.05 -6.59 -6.95
CA THR A 60 -3.55 -7.98 -6.87
C THR A 60 -3.80 -8.66 -5.51
N GLY A 61 -4.50 -8.01 -4.59
CA GLY A 61 -5.00 -8.63 -3.36
C GLY A 61 -4.18 -8.40 -2.09
N HIS A 62 -2.90 -7.96 -2.16
CA HIS A 62 -2.13 -7.75 -0.92
C HIS A 62 -2.74 -6.64 -0.04
N THR A 63 -3.06 -5.47 -0.61
CA THR A 63 -3.73 -4.38 0.12
C THR A 63 -5.07 -4.80 0.68
N GLN A 64 -5.81 -5.64 -0.07
CA GLN A 64 -7.06 -6.22 0.41
C GLN A 64 -6.82 -7.11 1.64
N ASN A 65 -5.80 -7.97 1.60
CA ASN A 65 -5.50 -8.84 2.74
C ASN A 65 -5.15 -8.05 4.01
N ILE A 66 -4.37 -6.97 3.89
CA ILE A 66 -4.07 -6.09 5.03
C ILE A 66 -5.36 -5.40 5.51
N ALA A 67 -6.20 -4.90 4.60
CA ALA A 67 -7.48 -4.27 4.96
C ALA A 67 -8.41 -5.24 5.71
N GLU A 68 -8.54 -6.47 5.23
CA GLU A 68 -9.33 -7.53 5.85
C GLU A 68 -8.81 -7.89 7.24
N GLN A 69 -7.48 -7.92 7.44
CA GLN A 69 -6.90 -8.12 8.77
C GLN A 69 -7.22 -6.97 9.72
N ILE A 70 -7.12 -5.71 9.27
CA ILE A 70 -7.50 -4.54 10.07
C ILE A 70 -8.98 -4.66 10.49
N ALA A 71 -9.87 -4.94 9.52
CA ALA A 71 -11.30 -5.12 9.79
C ALA A 71 -11.55 -6.28 10.77
N HIS A 72 -10.85 -7.41 10.60
CA HIS A 72 -10.96 -8.57 11.49
C HIS A 72 -10.62 -8.24 12.95
N PHE A 73 -9.50 -7.55 13.20
CA PHE A 73 -9.10 -7.21 14.57
C PHE A 73 -9.94 -6.10 15.18
N THR A 74 -10.35 -5.12 14.38
CA THR A 74 -11.06 -3.93 14.88
C THR A 74 -12.58 -4.07 14.88
N GLY A 75 -13.13 -5.09 14.20
CA GLY A 75 -14.56 -5.20 13.92
C GLY A 75 -15.07 -4.15 12.91
N GLY A 76 -14.17 -3.59 12.11
CA GLY A 76 -14.46 -2.48 11.20
C GLY A 76 -15.17 -2.89 9.91
N ASP A 77 -15.87 -1.94 9.31
CA ASP A 77 -16.51 -2.08 8.00
C ASP A 77 -15.46 -1.94 6.88
N LEU A 78 -15.65 -2.66 5.77
CA LEU A 78 -14.77 -2.59 4.60
C LEU A 78 -15.43 -1.78 3.48
N TYR A 79 -14.64 -0.89 2.88
CA TYR A 79 -15.02 -0.20 1.64
C TYR A 79 -13.89 -0.32 0.62
N ARG A 80 -14.16 -1.05 -0.47
CA ARG A 80 -13.20 -1.21 -1.55
C ARG A 80 -13.38 -0.09 -2.56
N ILE A 81 -12.34 0.72 -2.73
CA ILE A 81 -12.25 1.71 -3.82
C ILE A 81 -12.21 0.95 -5.15
N GLN A 82 -13.13 1.27 -6.03
CA GLN A 82 -13.26 0.67 -7.36
C GLN A 82 -13.26 1.76 -8.44
N THR A 83 -12.75 1.42 -9.62
CA THR A 83 -12.74 2.30 -10.79
C THR A 83 -13.68 1.75 -11.85
N GLN A 84 -14.29 2.62 -12.66
CA GLN A 84 -15.05 2.20 -13.83
C GLN A 84 -14.14 1.50 -14.85
N GLU A 85 -12.92 2.00 -14.97
CA GLU A 85 -11.88 1.44 -15.82
C GLU A 85 -11.25 0.20 -15.16
N THR A 86 -11.01 -0.86 -15.95
CA THR A 86 -10.26 -2.03 -15.47
C THR A 86 -8.77 -1.86 -15.74
N PHE A 87 -7.95 -1.90 -14.69
CA PHE A 87 -6.50 -1.98 -14.83
C PHE A 87 -6.07 -3.38 -15.25
N LYS A 88 -5.36 -3.47 -16.38
CA LYS A 88 -4.73 -4.71 -16.83
C LYS A 88 -3.23 -4.62 -16.62
N LEU A 89 -2.66 -5.59 -15.90
CA LEU A 89 -1.21 -5.70 -15.77
C LEU A 89 -0.60 -6.01 -17.13
N GLY A 90 0.48 -5.32 -17.48
CA GLY A 90 1.16 -5.47 -18.76
C GLY A 90 2.18 -4.37 -19.02
N PRO A 91 2.86 -4.40 -20.18
CA PRO A 91 3.92 -3.43 -20.50
C PRO A 91 3.45 -1.97 -20.49
N THR A 92 2.20 -1.73 -20.87
CA THR A 92 1.61 -0.38 -20.96
C THR A 92 1.11 0.15 -19.61
N PHE A 93 0.86 -0.72 -18.63
CA PHE A 93 0.32 -0.35 -17.32
C PHE A 93 1.16 0.75 -16.66
N TYR A 94 2.47 0.55 -16.58
CA TYR A 94 3.36 1.52 -15.93
C TYR A 94 3.43 2.85 -16.68
N ALA A 95 3.34 2.83 -18.01
CA ALA A 95 3.30 4.05 -18.82
C ALA A 95 1.99 4.83 -18.60
N GLN A 96 0.85 4.12 -18.52
CA GLN A 96 -0.44 4.71 -18.22
C GLN A 96 -0.42 5.38 -16.84
N VAL A 97 -0.02 4.67 -15.78
CA VAL A 97 0.04 5.23 -14.42
C VAL A 97 0.98 6.43 -14.36
N LYS A 98 2.15 6.37 -15.02
CA LYS A 98 3.08 7.49 -15.09
C LYS A 98 2.47 8.71 -15.77
N LYS A 99 1.70 8.52 -16.84
CA LYS A 99 0.97 9.60 -17.52
C LYS A 99 -0.05 10.23 -16.56
N GLN A 100 -0.89 9.42 -15.92
CA GLN A 100 -1.92 9.87 -14.98
C GLN A 100 -1.31 10.71 -13.84
N LEU A 101 -0.21 10.26 -13.24
CA LEU A 101 0.50 11.02 -12.19
C LEU A 101 1.10 12.33 -12.72
N LYS A 102 1.57 12.37 -13.96
CA LYS A 102 2.12 13.59 -14.57
C LYS A 102 1.03 14.61 -14.91
N THR A 103 -0.10 14.15 -15.44
CA THR A 103 -1.20 15.02 -15.90
C THR A 103 -2.22 15.32 -14.80
N HIS A 104 -2.17 14.60 -13.67
CA HIS A 104 -3.19 14.60 -12.62
C HIS A 104 -4.59 14.18 -13.13
N GLU A 105 -4.63 13.46 -14.25
CA GLU A 105 -5.84 12.85 -14.81
C GLU A 105 -5.95 11.42 -14.26
N TYR A 106 -6.66 11.26 -13.16
CA TYR A 106 -6.83 9.97 -12.49
C TYR A 106 -8.04 9.19 -13.03
N PRO A 107 -8.09 7.86 -12.83
CA PRO A 107 -9.21 7.03 -13.30
C PRO A 107 -10.52 7.42 -12.62
N THR A 108 -11.64 7.25 -13.32
CA THR A 108 -12.97 7.52 -12.77
C THR A 108 -13.35 6.46 -11.74
N LEU A 109 -13.81 6.89 -10.55
CA LEU A 109 -14.31 5.96 -9.54
C LEU A 109 -15.66 5.37 -9.95
N ALA A 110 -15.89 4.11 -9.58
CA ALA A 110 -17.18 3.45 -9.78
C ALA A 110 -18.25 4.03 -8.85
N GLU A 111 -17.83 4.37 -7.62
CA GLU A 111 -18.66 4.96 -6.58
C GLU A 111 -17.86 6.07 -5.88
N GLY A 112 -18.55 7.10 -5.41
CA GLY A 112 -17.93 8.16 -4.60
C GLY A 112 -17.65 7.73 -3.17
N ALA A 113 -17.05 8.62 -2.39
CA ALA A 113 -16.76 8.37 -0.97
C ALA A 113 -18.05 8.03 -0.17
N PRO A 114 -18.03 6.98 0.67
CA PRO A 114 -19.17 6.63 1.51
C PRO A 114 -19.37 7.70 2.60
N ASP A 115 -20.53 7.70 3.25
CA ASP A 115 -20.71 8.52 4.44
C ASP A 115 -19.80 8.02 5.57
N MET A 116 -18.93 8.91 6.04
CA MET A 116 -17.95 8.65 7.09
C MET A 116 -18.41 9.21 8.46
N SER A 117 -19.61 9.79 8.54
CA SER A 117 -20.12 10.49 9.72
C SER A 117 -20.14 9.62 10.98
N ALA A 118 -20.56 8.36 10.83
CA ALA A 118 -20.73 7.39 11.92
C ALA A 118 -19.43 6.75 12.42
N TYR A 119 -18.31 6.95 11.74
CA TYR A 119 -17.04 6.30 12.07
C TYR A 119 -16.12 7.20 12.90
N ASP A 120 -15.48 6.59 13.90
CA ASP A 120 -14.51 7.22 14.78
C ASP A 120 -13.12 7.25 14.14
N VAL A 121 -12.75 6.17 13.44
CA VAL A 121 -11.44 6.00 12.80
C VAL A 121 -11.59 5.46 11.39
N ILE A 122 -10.85 6.06 10.46
CA ILE A 122 -10.93 5.74 9.03
C ILE A 122 -9.54 5.34 8.54
N PHE A 123 -9.36 4.06 8.19
CA PHE A 123 -8.14 3.58 7.55
C PHE A 123 -8.22 3.80 6.04
N VAL A 124 -7.09 4.20 5.43
CA VAL A 124 -6.99 4.38 3.97
C VAL A 124 -5.76 3.66 3.42
N GLY A 125 -6.02 2.65 2.59
CA GLY A 125 -5.03 1.71 2.09
C GLY A 125 -4.76 1.82 0.59
N ALA A 126 -3.48 1.82 0.20
CA ALA A 126 -3.10 1.78 -1.20
C ALA A 126 -1.91 0.84 -1.49
N PRO A 127 -1.90 0.16 -2.66
CA PRO A 127 -0.65 -0.29 -3.24
C PRO A 127 0.16 0.92 -3.74
N ILE A 128 1.48 0.77 -3.71
CA ILE A 128 2.40 1.82 -4.14
C ILE A 128 2.75 1.64 -5.61
N TRP A 129 2.40 2.62 -6.42
CA TRP A 129 2.72 2.69 -7.85
C TRP A 129 3.56 3.94 -8.11
N TRP A 130 4.72 3.78 -8.75
CA TRP A 130 5.65 4.89 -9.02
C TRP A 130 6.02 5.70 -7.76
N TYR A 131 6.30 5.02 -6.65
CA TYR A 131 6.73 5.63 -5.38
C TYR A 131 5.70 6.55 -4.71
N THR A 132 4.42 6.42 -5.06
CA THR A 132 3.29 7.09 -4.38
C THR A 132 2.06 6.17 -4.39
N ALA A 133 0.92 6.64 -3.89
CA ALA A 133 -0.35 5.90 -3.91
C ALA A 133 -0.74 5.52 -5.35
N ALA A 134 -1.42 4.39 -5.50
CA ALA A 134 -2.09 4.05 -6.76
C ALA A 134 -3.06 5.16 -7.19
N THR A 135 -3.16 5.41 -8.49
CA THR A 135 -3.96 6.52 -9.06
C THR A 135 -5.46 6.48 -8.71
N PRO A 136 -6.12 5.32 -8.50
CA PRO A 136 -7.48 5.28 -7.94
C PRO A 136 -7.59 5.92 -6.56
N VAL A 137 -6.57 5.77 -5.71
CA VAL A 137 -6.56 6.34 -4.36
C VAL A 137 -6.29 7.84 -4.42
N TRP A 138 -5.47 8.29 -5.38
CA TRP A 138 -5.33 9.71 -5.66
C TRP A 138 -6.64 10.37 -6.08
N GLN A 139 -7.43 9.74 -6.97
CA GLN A 139 -8.77 10.22 -7.30
C GLN A 139 -9.66 10.27 -6.05
N PHE A 140 -9.67 9.19 -5.27
CA PHE A 140 -10.45 9.12 -4.04
C PHE A 140 -10.12 10.23 -3.05
N TRP A 141 -8.84 10.58 -2.87
CA TRP A 141 -8.42 11.68 -2.00
C TRP A 141 -8.90 13.05 -2.48
N GLN A 142 -9.18 13.24 -3.77
CA GLN A 142 -9.74 14.49 -4.29
C GLN A 142 -11.24 14.63 -3.96
N GLU A 143 -11.95 13.51 -3.84
CA GLU A 143 -13.40 13.48 -3.61
C GLU A 143 -13.78 13.36 -2.13
N ALA A 144 -12.92 12.70 -1.33
CA ALA A 144 -13.21 12.43 0.08
C ALA A 144 -12.97 13.66 0.98
N ASP A 145 -13.95 14.01 1.81
CA ASP A 145 -13.78 14.98 2.89
C ASP A 145 -13.45 14.28 4.21
N PHE A 146 -12.19 14.42 4.66
CA PHE A 146 -11.72 13.89 5.94
C PHE A 146 -11.80 14.89 7.10
N LYS A 147 -12.44 16.05 6.90
CA LYS A 147 -12.47 17.12 7.90
C LYS A 147 -12.95 16.64 9.27
N GLY A 148 -12.11 16.87 10.28
CA GLY A 148 -12.40 16.50 11.67
C GLY A 148 -12.40 15.00 11.97
N LYS A 149 -12.00 14.14 11.02
CA LYS A 149 -11.91 12.69 11.21
C LYS A 149 -10.52 12.26 11.66
N LYS A 150 -10.44 11.15 12.42
CA LYS A 150 -9.18 10.43 12.62
C LYS A 150 -8.94 9.53 11.41
N VAL A 151 -7.84 9.76 10.71
CA VAL A 151 -7.49 8.99 9.52
C VAL A 151 -6.15 8.29 9.69
N VAL A 152 -6.07 7.06 9.18
CA VAL A 152 -4.92 6.18 9.39
C VAL A 152 -4.45 5.62 8.04
N PRO A 153 -3.37 6.15 7.45
CA PRO A 153 -2.86 5.65 6.18
C PRO A 153 -2.12 4.33 6.34
N PHE A 154 -2.30 3.40 5.40
CA PHE A 154 -1.40 2.26 5.26
C PHE A 154 -1.04 1.99 3.81
N SER A 155 0.16 1.44 3.58
CA SER A 155 0.65 1.15 2.24
C SER A 155 1.08 -0.29 2.08
N THR A 156 0.99 -0.78 0.85
CA THR A 156 1.55 -2.07 0.45
C THR A 156 2.48 -1.92 -0.74
N GLN A 157 3.65 -2.57 -0.71
CA GLN A 157 4.68 -2.36 -1.74
C GLN A 157 5.60 -3.56 -1.91
N GLY A 158 6.33 -3.59 -3.04
CA GLY A 158 7.43 -4.55 -3.20
C GLY A 158 8.69 -4.17 -2.43
N SER A 159 8.94 -2.88 -2.20
CA SER A 159 10.22 -2.39 -1.65
C SER A 159 10.04 -1.22 -0.69
N ASN A 160 9.63 -0.04 -1.17
CA ASN A 160 9.44 1.15 -0.33
C ASN A 160 8.15 1.88 -0.70
N TYR A 161 7.67 2.72 0.21
CA TYR A 161 6.44 3.49 0.08
C TYR A 161 6.60 4.87 -0.56
N GLY A 162 7.83 5.24 -0.94
CA GLY A 162 8.17 6.54 -1.50
C GLY A 162 7.57 7.70 -0.69
N SER A 163 6.76 8.54 -1.35
CA SER A 163 6.13 9.71 -0.75
C SER A 163 4.73 9.46 -0.17
N TYR A 164 4.23 8.22 -0.15
CA TYR A 164 2.82 7.91 0.19
C TYR A 164 2.30 8.61 1.45
N PHE A 165 2.98 8.48 2.59
CA PHE A 165 2.51 9.07 3.85
C PHE A 165 2.54 10.60 3.84
N GLU A 166 3.52 11.19 3.16
CA GLU A 166 3.63 12.65 3.01
C GLU A 166 2.56 13.19 2.05
N ASP A 167 2.28 12.46 0.97
CA ASP A 167 1.20 12.78 0.04
C ASP A 167 -0.16 12.68 0.72
N PHE A 168 -0.40 11.63 1.51
CA PHE A 168 -1.63 11.46 2.28
C PHE A 168 -1.83 12.60 3.27
N LYS A 169 -0.80 12.95 4.06
CA LYS A 169 -0.87 14.06 5.02
C LYS A 169 -1.24 15.39 4.35
N LYS A 170 -0.72 15.64 3.14
CA LYS A 170 -1.05 16.86 2.37
C LYS A 170 -2.52 16.87 1.92
N GLN A 171 -3.05 15.74 1.48
CA GLN A 171 -4.45 15.64 1.05
C GLN A 171 -5.42 15.69 2.23
N ALA A 172 -5.11 14.95 3.30
CA ALA A 172 -5.92 14.89 4.52
C ALA A 172 -5.62 16.01 5.53
N LYS A 173 -5.19 17.20 5.08
CA LYS A 173 -4.72 18.30 5.94
C LYS A 173 -5.74 18.81 6.98
N ASN A 174 -7.02 18.55 6.76
CA ASN A 174 -8.11 18.94 7.66
C ASN A 174 -8.54 17.81 8.62
N ALA A 175 -7.84 16.68 8.59
CA ALA A 175 -8.07 15.52 9.41
C ALA A 175 -7.02 15.40 10.53
N GLN A 176 -7.33 14.62 11.55
CA GLN A 176 -6.31 14.14 12.49
C GLN A 176 -5.64 12.90 11.88
N VAL A 177 -4.48 13.10 11.24
CA VAL A 177 -3.71 11.98 10.67
C VAL A 177 -2.93 11.27 11.77
N LEU A 178 -3.26 9.99 12.02
CA LEU A 178 -2.52 9.13 12.96
C LEU A 178 -1.35 8.43 12.26
N GLU A 179 -0.48 7.80 13.06
CA GLU A 179 0.69 7.09 12.55
C GLU A 179 0.30 5.96 11.59
N GLY A 180 0.86 5.99 10.39
CA GLY A 180 0.60 4.98 9.36
C GLY A 180 1.52 3.77 9.45
N ALA A 181 1.21 2.72 8.68
CA ALA A 181 2.07 1.55 8.57
C ALA A 181 2.26 1.07 7.13
N ALA A 182 3.46 0.56 6.86
CA ALA A 182 3.88 0.07 5.55
C ALA A 182 4.10 -1.45 5.60
N PHE A 183 3.51 -2.17 4.64
CA PHE A 183 3.59 -3.63 4.53
C PHE A 183 4.25 -4.04 3.21
N ASN A 184 5.41 -4.69 3.30
CA ASN A 184 6.13 -5.14 2.11
C ASN A 184 5.65 -6.52 1.71
N ASN A 185 5.64 -6.82 0.40
CA ASN A 185 5.40 -8.18 -0.07
C ASN A 185 6.46 -9.12 0.53
N VAL A 186 5.99 -10.07 1.34
CA VAL A 186 6.81 -11.09 1.97
C VAL A 186 6.27 -12.48 1.65
N GLY A 187 7.14 -13.48 1.71
CA GLY A 187 6.74 -14.87 1.50
C GLY A 187 5.94 -15.42 2.69
N ASP A 188 5.16 -16.47 2.44
CA ASP A 188 4.20 -17.06 3.39
C ASP A 188 4.77 -17.41 4.76
N LYS A 189 6.06 -17.78 4.82
CA LYS A 189 6.76 -18.08 6.08
C LYS A 189 6.79 -16.89 7.06
N TYR A 190 6.55 -15.66 6.59
CA TYR A 190 6.54 -14.45 7.41
C TYR A 190 5.14 -13.96 7.76
N ARG A 191 4.08 -14.66 7.34
CA ARG A 191 2.69 -14.21 7.52
C ARG A 191 2.35 -13.89 8.98
N GLN A 192 2.74 -14.75 9.92
CA GLN A 192 2.52 -14.50 11.34
C GLN A 192 3.25 -13.25 11.85
N ALA A 193 4.48 -13.02 11.39
CA ALA A 193 5.25 -11.84 11.78
C ALA A 193 4.65 -10.55 11.19
N GLU A 194 4.12 -10.62 9.96
CA GLU A 194 3.39 -9.51 9.34
C GLU A 194 2.09 -9.19 10.10
N THR A 195 1.32 -10.21 10.48
CA THR A 195 0.14 -10.04 11.34
C THR A 195 0.52 -9.45 12.70
N ASN A 196 1.60 -9.91 13.33
CA ASN A 196 2.09 -9.35 14.59
C ASN A 196 2.50 -7.87 14.45
N LYS A 197 3.18 -7.52 13.34
CA LYS A 197 3.48 -6.12 13.01
C LYS A 197 2.21 -5.28 12.88
N LEU A 198 1.20 -5.80 12.18
CA LEU A 198 -0.10 -5.15 12.03
C LEU A 198 -0.77 -4.93 13.39
N VAL A 199 -0.88 -5.96 14.23
CA VAL A 199 -1.53 -5.84 15.55
C VAL A 199 -0.75 -4.92 16.48
N SER A 200 0.58 -5.00 16.47
CA SER A 200 1.42 -4.09 17.25
C SER A 200 1.21 -2.63 16.85
N TRP A 201 1.04 -2.36 15.55
CA TRP A 201 0.71 -1.03 15.06
C TRP A 201 -0.69 -0.60 15.50
N LEU A 202 -1.70 -1.45 15.35
CA LEU A 202 -3.07 -1.14 15.78
C LEU A 202 -3.17 -0.85 17.28
N ASN A 203 -2.43 -1.58 18.11
CA ASN A 203 -2.36 -1.35 19.56
C ASN A 203 -1.68 -0.03 19.93
N GLY A 204 -0.87 0.54 19.03
CA GLY A 204 -0.21 1.83 19.21
C GLY A 204 -1.08 3.04 18.85
N LEU A 205 -2.20 2.84 18.16
CA LEU A 205 -3.12 3.91 17.77
C LEU A 205 -3.96 4.38 18.98
N LYS A 206 -4.06 5.70 19.18
CA LYS A 206 -4.79 6.35 20.28
C LYS A 206 -5.85 7.34 19.79
#